data_AF-A0A3P7W8D3-F1
#
_entry.id   AF-A0A3P7W8D3-F1
#
_cell.length_a   1.000
_cell.length_b   1.000
_cell.length_c   1.000
_cell.angle_alpha   90.00
_cell.angle_beta   90.00
_cell.angle_gamma   90.00
#
_symmetry.space_group_name_H-M   'P 1'
#
loop_
_entity.id
_entity.type
_entity.pdbx_description
1 polymer ?
#
loop_
_entity_poly.entity_id
_entity_poly.type
_entity_poly.pdbx_seq_one_letter_code
_entity_poly.pdbx_strand_id
1 'polypeptide(L)'
;MQLTKVKARLAELEKECVAYREKAMAVDANRNSAVASSLEKISTQEREIAMLRSDLERHMQLVKNLERIKKEYEFLELQNEALNAKLDSKEATIRDLEDSIHTMKMDASRKMESGSVTPKADAFSVFDIEPTKFLSNSKDSNTKSDRSLHPSSPSGLESSKRVDKSSSVILSDSENDDKIQLSVSTSKLLRIQLNKILECRLLAKCLKDVAAKAISGDAPSVNRLLGCRSDSMSESESEPVLNDGNVMSSNCAERHIRKITDDLERIEKDLNSLRECFVEYYQKKIADELKEDESCRIQ
;
A
#
# COMPACT_ATOMS: atom_id res chain seq x y z
N MET A 1 -15.93 -72.17 54.51
CA MET A 1 -15.08 -71.76 53.36
C MET A 1 -15.82 -70.98 52.27
N GLN A 2 -17.02 -71.39 51.83
CA GLN A 2 -17.79 -70.72 50.77
C GLN A 2 -18.11 -69.24 51.07
N LEU A 3 -18.62 -68.92 52.27
CA LEU A 3 -18.96 -67.55 52.68
C LEU A 3 -17.77 -66.58 52.62
N THR A 4 -16.57 -67.04 53.01
CA THR A 4 -15.35 -66.24 52.97
C THR A 4 -14.95 -65.88 51.53
N LYS A 5 -15.13 -66.82 50.58
CA LYS A 5 -14.88 -66.57 49.16
C LYS A 5 -15.87 -65.56 48.58
N VAL A 6 -17.15 -65.65 48.95
CA VAL A 6 -18.18 -64.69 48.53
C VAL A 6 -17.89 -63.29 49.08
N LYS A 7 -17.51 -63.17 50.36
CA LYS A 7 -17.12 -61.88 50.96
C LYS A 7 -15.91 -61.25 50.27
N ALA A 8 -14.89 -62.05 49.96
CA ALA A 8 -13.71 -61.58 49.23
C ALA A 8 -14.10 -61.07 47.83
N ARG A 9 -14.95 -61.81 47.11
CA ARG A 9 -15.41 -61.40 45.78
C ARG A 9 -16.28 -60.13 45.82
N LEU A 10 -17.13 -59.98 46.83
CA LEU A 10 -17.94 -58.78 47.02
C LEU A 10 -17.06 -57.54 47.22
N ALA A 11 -16.04 -57.63 48.09
CA ALA A 11 -15.12 -56.52 48.35
C ALA A 11 -14.31 -56.14 47.09
N GLU A 12 -13.94 -57.13 46.27
CA GLU A 12 -13.26 -56.92 45.00
C GLU A 12 -14.17 -56.19 43.99
N LEU A 13 -15.43 -56.61 43.88
CA LEU A 13 -16.44 -55.95 43.03
C LEU A 13 -16.78 -54.53 43.49
N GLU A 14 -16.84 -54.28 44.79
CA GLU A 14 -17.05 -52.94 45.34
C GLU A 14 -15.88 -52.01 44.98
N LYS A 15 -14.64 -52.51 45.10
CA LYS A 15 -13.44 -51.78 44.69
C LYS A 15 -13.43 -51.49 43.19
N GLU A 16 -13.78 -52.48 42.36
CA GLU A 16 -13.92 -52.29 40.91
C GLU A 16 -15.00 -51.24 40.58
N CYS A 17 -16.17 -51.29 41.24
CA CYS A 17 -17.23 -50.31 41.02
C CYS A 17 -16.82 -48.87 41.37
N VAL A 18 -16.07 -48.68 42.46
CA VAL A 18 -15.52 -47.38 42.84
C VAL A 18 -14.52 -46.91 41.77
N ALA A 19 -13.58 -47.77 41.37
CA ALA A 19 -12.59 -47.44 40.35
C ALA A 19 -13.25 -47.08 38.99
N TYR A 20 -14.31 -47.79 38.59
CA TYR A 20 -15.06 -47.47 37.37
C TYR A 20 -15.80 -46.13 37.47
N ARG A 21 -16.39 -45.80 38.63
CA ARG A 21 -17.00 -44.47 38.83
C ARG A 21 -15.98 -43.35 38.75
N GLU A 22 -14.85 -43.49 39.45
CA GLU A 22 -13.79 -42.49 39.44
C GLU A 22 -13.24 -42.28 38.03
N LYS A 23 -13.01 -43.37 37.28
CA LYS A 23 -12.59 -43.30 35.88
C LYS A 23 -13.62 -42.60 35.00
N ALA A 24 -14.92 -42.89 35.17
CA ALA A 24 -15.98 -42.22 34.43
C ALA A 24 -16.01 -40.71 34.73
N MET A 25 -15.94 -40.32 36.01
CA MET A 25 -15.89 -38.92 36.42
C MET A 25 -14.66 -38.19 35.87
N ALA A 26 -13.49 -38.82 35.86
CA ALA A 26 -12.26 -38.23 35.30
C ALA A 26 -12.37 -38.03 33.78
N VAL A 27 -12.95 -39.00 33.06
CA VAL A 27 -13.20 -38.86 31.62
C VAL A 27 -14.17 -37.72 31.33
N ASP A 28 -15.26 -37.61 32.09
CA ASP A 28 -16.23 -36.52 31.93
C ASP A 28 -15.63 -35.15 32.25
N ALA A 29 -14.82 -35.05 33.30
CA ALA A 29 -14.10 -33.81 33.64
C ALA A 29 -13.14 -33.39 32.52
N ASN A 30 -12.36 -34.33 31.98
CA ASN A 30 -11.45 -34.07 30.87
C ASN A 30 -12.20 -33.66 29.59
N ARG A 31 -13.31 -34.34 29.29
CA ARG A 31 -14.17 -34.00 28.14
C ARG A 31 -14.73 -32.60 28.28
N ASN A 32 -15.25 -32.24 29.45
CA ASN A 32 -15.80 -30.91 29.70
C ASN A 32 -14.73 -29.82 29.62
N SER A 33 -13.52 -30.07 30.12
CA SER A 33 -12.39 -29.14 29.99
C SER A 33 -11.98 -28.93 28.52
N ALA A 34 -11.88 -30.01 27.73
CA ALA A 34 -11.57 -29.93 26.31
C ALA A 34 -12.65 -29.17 25.53
N VAL A 35 -13.93 -29.42 25.82
CA VAL A 35 -15.06 -28.70 25.21
C VAL A 35 -15.01 -27.22 25.57
N ALA A 36 -14.78 -26.87 26.83
CA ALA A 36 -14.68 -25.47 27.27
C ALA A 36 -13.53 -24.72 26.53
N SER A 37 -12.34 -25.34 26.45
CA SER A 37 -11.22 -24.77 25.69
C SER A 37 -11.53 -24.61 24.20
N SER A 38 -12.21 -25.59 23.61
CA SER A 38 -12.63 -25.50 22.21
C SER A 38 -13.63 -24.37 21.97
N LEU A 39 -14.60 -24.17 22.87
CA LEU A 39 -15.59 -23.09 22.76
C LEU A 39 -14.93 -21.71 22.87
N GLU A 40 -13.94 -21.55 23.75
CA GLU A 40 -13.18 -20.29 23.86
C GLU A 40 -12.42 -19.98 22.57
N LYS A 41 -11.76 -20.98 21.96
CA LYS A 41 -11.08 -20.84 20.66
C LYS A 41 -12.05 -20.49 19.52
N ILE A 42 -13.24 -21.09 19.52
CA ILE A 42 -14.27 -20.75 18.54
C ILE A 42 -14.69 -19.29 18.73
N SER A 43 -14.92 -18.84 19.97
CA SER A 43 -15.32 -17.46 20.27
C SER A 43 -14.25 -16.43 19.87
N THR A 44 -12.96 -16.74 20.03
CA THR A 44 -11.88 -15.85 19.58
C THR A 44 -11.85 -15.77 18.05
N GLN A 45 -11.97 -16.91 17.36
CA GLN A 45 -12.01 -16.96 15.90
C GLN A 45 -13.23 -16.24 15.32
N GLU A 46 -14.41 -16.36 15.93
CA GLU A 46 -15.62 -15.65 15.52
C GLU A 46 -15.45 -14.12 15.61
N ARG A 47 -14.82 -13.63 16.68
CA ARG A 47 -14.49 -12.20 16.82
C ARG A 47 -13.49 -11.73 15.77
N GLU A 48 -12.45 -12.52 15.50
CA GLU A 48 -11.46 -12.20 14.47
C GLU A 48 -12.11 -12.12 13.08
N ILE A 49 -12.96 -13.09 12.72
CA ILE A 49 -13.71 -13.07 11.46
C ILE A 49 -14.59 -11.83 11.35
N ALA A 50 -15.25 -11.42 12.44
CA ALA A 50 -16.07 -10.21 12.45
C ALA A 50 -15.24 -8.94 12.20
N MET A 51 -14.05 -8.84 12.81
CA MET A 51 -13.13 -7.72 12.58
C MET A 51 -12.61 -7.72 11.13
N LEU A 52 -12.17 -8.87 10.60
CA LEU A 52 -11.68 -8.98 9.23
C LEU A 52 -12.75 -8.61 8.20
N ARG A 53 -14.03 -8.97 8.45
CA ARG A 53 -15.16 -8.54 7.61
C ARG A 53 -15.35 -7.03 7.63
N SER A 54 -15.23 -6.38 8.80
CA SER A 54 -15.30 -4.92 8.91
C SER A 54 -14.14 -4.23 8.18
N ASP A 55 -12.94 -4.79 8.29
CA ASP A 55 -11.76 -4.29 7.59
C ASP A 55 -11.89 -4.36 6.08
N LEU A 56 -12.40 -5.49 5.57
CA LEU A 56 -12.65 -5.69 4.16
C LEU A 56 -13.61 -4.65 3.59
N GLU A 57 -14.72 -4.39 4.28
CA GLU A 57 -15.70 -3.37 3.84
C GLU A 57 -15.07 -1.97 3.80
N ARG A 58 -14.26 -1.62 4.80
CA ARG A 58 -13.54 -0.35 4.82
C ARG A 58 -12.56 -0.22 3.65
N HIS A 59 -11.82 -1.29 3.33
CA HIS A 59 -10.92 -1.33 2.19
C HIS A 59 -11.66 -1.19 0.86
N MET A 60 -12.80 -1.87 0.70
CA MET A 60 -13.67 -1.71 -0.47
C MET A 60 -14.12 -0.25 -0.65
N GLN A 61 -14.50 0.42 0.43
CA GLN A 61 -14.88 1.84 0.35
C GLN A 61 -13.71 2.75 0.00
N LEU A 62 -12.51 2.45 0.49
CA LEU A 62 -11.29 3.19 0.15
C LEU A 62 -10.93 3.06 -1.33
N VAL A 63 -11.05 1.84 -1.90
CA VAL A 63 -10.81 1.60 -3.33
C VAL A 63 -11.76 2.42 -4.20
N LYS A 64 -13.06 2.42 -3.88
CA LYS A 64 -14.06 3.26 -4.58
C LYS A 64 -13.70 4.75 -4.53
N ASN A 65 -13.20 5.23 -3.39
CA ASN A 65 -12.76 6.62 -3.26
C ASN A 65 -11.50 6.92 -4.07
N LEU A 66 -10.53 5.99 -4.10
CA LEU A 66 -9.32 6.13 -4.92
C LEU A 66 -9.65 6.19 -6.41
N GLU A 67 -10.56 5.34 -6.89
CA GLU A 67 -11.02 5.40 -8.28
C GLU A 67 -11.69 6.73 -8.63
N ARG A 68 -12.47 7.29 -7.70
CA ARG A 68 -13.07 8.62 -7.88
C ARG A 68 -12.00 9.70 -8.00
N ILE A 69 -11.02 9.70 -7.11
CA ILE A 69 -9.90 10.67 -7.12
C ILE A 69 -9.05 10.51 -8.39
N LYS A 70 -8.81 9.27 -8.84
CA LYS A 70 -8.06 9.02 -10.08
C LYS A 70 -8.74 9.65 -11.29
N LYS A 71 -10.07 9.50 -11.42
CA LYS A 71 -10.85 10.13 -12.49
C LYS A 71 -10.81 11.65 -12.43
N GLU A 72 -10.87 12.22 -11.22
CA GLU A 72 -10.74 13.67 -11.02
C GLU A 72 -9.34 14.18 -11.40
N TYR A 73 -8.30 13.42 -11.05
CA TYR A 73 -6.92 13.74 -11.41
C TYR A 73 -6.72 13.73 -12.94
N GLU A 74 -7.15 12.67 -13.62
CA GLU A 74 -7.07 12.55 -15.09
C GLU A 74 -7.81 13.72 -15.77
N PHE A 75 -8.97 14.12 -15.25
CA PHE A 75 -9.71 15.27 -15.77
C PHE A 75 -8.95 16.59 -15.60
N LEU A 76 -8.32 16.80 -14.44
CA LEU A 76 -7.52 18.00 -14.18
C LEU A 76 -6.23 18.03 -15.01
N GLU A 77 -5.60 16.88 -15.25
CA GLU A 77 -4.43 16.74 -16.11
C GLU A 77 -4.76 17.16 -17.55
N LEU A 78 -5.85 16.62 -18.13
CA LEU A 78 -6.35 17.03 -19.45
C LEU A 78 -6.68 18.52 -19.52
N GLN A 79 -7.25 19.09 -18.47
CA GLN A 79 -7.52 20.53 -18.40
C GLN A 79 -6.22 21.35 -18.41
N ASN A 80 -5.19 20.88 -17.73
CA ASN A 80 -3.90 21.55 -17.65
C ASN A 80 -3.16 21.49 -19.00
N GLU A 81 -3.15 20.34 -19.67
CA GLU A 81 -2.63 20.20 -21.03
C GLU A 81 -3.33 21.16 -22.02
N ALA A 82 -4.66 21.28 -21.94
CA ALA A 82 -5.42 22.19 -22.77
C ALA A 82 -5.10 23.67 -22.49
N LEU A 83 -4.81 24.02 -21.24
CA LEU A 83 -4.39 25.38 -20.87
C LEU A 83 -2.96 25.67 -21.33
N ASN A 84 -2.03 24.71 -21.20
CA ASN A 84 -0.67 24.84 -21.72
C ASN A 84 -0.66 25.01 -23.24
N ALA A 85 -1.44 24.22 -23.98
CA ALA A 85 -1.55 24.39 -25.43
C ALA A 85 -2.08 25.78 -25.83
N LYS A 86 -3.00 26.35 -25.04
CA LYS A 86 -3.47 27.74 -25.23
C LYS A 86 -2.38 28.75 -24.92
N LEU A 87 -1.59 28.51 -23.90
CA LEU A 87 -0.46 29.37 -23.52
C LEU A 87 0.59 29.39 -24.64
N ASP A 88 1.01 28.22 -25.14
CA ASP A 88 1.95 28.09 -26.26
C ASP A 88 1.46 28.82 -27.53
N SER A 89 0.16 28.69 -27.84
CA SER A 89 -0.47 29.39 -28.96
C SER A 89 -0.42 30.91 -28.79
N LYS A 90 -0.64 31.42 -27.56
CA LYS A 90 -0.54 32.85 -27.26
C LYS A 90 0.90 33.33 -27.32
N GLU A 91 1.87 32.56 -26.83
CA GLU A 91 3.29 32.87 -26.92
C GLU A 91 3.79 32.90 -28.37
N ALA A 92 3.30 31.98 -29.23
CA ALA A 92 3.57 32.04 -30.67
C ALA A 92 3.00 33.32 -31.29
N THR A 93 1.76 33.68 -30.96
CA THR A 93 1.14 34.92 -31.44
C THR A 93 1.93 36.16 -30.99
N ILE A 94 2.45 36.17 -29.76
CA ILE A 94 3.28 37.27 -29.24
C ILE A 94 4.56 37.38 -30.06
N ARG A 95 5.27 36.26 -30.29
CA ARG A 95 6.49 36.25 -31.12
C ARG A 95 6.23 36.77 -32.53
N ASP A 96 5.15 36.32 -33.18
CA ASP A 96 4.78 36.79 -34.52
C ASP A 96 4.53 38.31 -34.55
N LEU A 97 3.88 38.85 -33.51
CA LEU A 97 3.63 40.29 -33.37
C LEU A 97 4.93 41.06 -33.09
N GLU A 98 5.82 40.53 -32.27
CA GLU A 98 7.14 41.12 -31.99
C GLU A 98 7.99 41.18 -33.27
N ASP A 99 8.02 40.10 -34.06
CA ASP A 99 8.73 40.04 -35.35
C ASP A 99 8.14 41.01 -36.38
N SER A 100 6.82 41.12 -36.43
CA SER A 100 6.11 42.09 -37.28
C SER A 100 6.45 43.52 -36.91
N ILE A 101 6.44 43.87 -35.61
CA ILE A 101 6.85 45.19 -35.11
C ILE A 101 8.31 45.47 -35.47
N HIS A 102 9.20 44.48 -35.29
CA HIS A 102 10.61 44.64 -35.62
C HIS A 102 10.81 44.90 -37.12
N THR A 103 10.11 44.16 -37.98
CA THR A 103 10.12 44.33 -39.44
C THR A 103 9.63 45.71 -39.84
N MET A 104 8.46 46.14 -39.33
CA MET A 104 7.92 47.47 -39.60
C MET A 104 8.88 48.60 -39.16
N LYS A 105 9.55 48.44 -38.02
CA LYS A 105 10.55 49.39 -37.53
C LYS A 105 11.74 49.49 -38.49
N MET A 106 12.24 48.37 -39.01
CA MET A 106 13.34 48.35 -39.98
C MET A 106 12.95 48.98 -41.33
N ASP A 107 11.74 48.72 -41.81
CA ASP A 107 11.23 49.32 -43.04
C ASP A 107 11.03 50.83 -42.91
N ALA A 108 10.56 51.31 -41.76
CA ALA A 108 10.45 52.74 -41.46
C ALA A 108 11.84 53.41 -41.43
N SER A 109 12.84 52.79 -40.79
CA SER A 109 14.21 53.30 -40.77
C SER A 109 14.83 53.38 -42.17
N ARG A 110 14.65 52.37 -43.03
CA ARG A 110 15.17 52.38 -44.42
C ARG A 110 14.56 53.48 -45.29
N LYS A 111 13.27 53.79 -45.10
CA LYS A 111 12.60 54.91 -45.80
C LYS A 111 13.17 56.26 -45.39
N MET A 112 13.71 56.41 -44.18
CA MET A 112 14.39 57.64 -43.74
C MET A 112 15.83 57.74 -44.25
N GLU A 113 16.51 56.61 -44.50
CA GLU A 113 17.93 56.59 -44.91
C GLU A 113 18.13 56.71 -46.44
N SER A 114 17.11 56.41 -47.26
CA SER A 114 17.17 56.52 -48.73
C SER A 114 16.60 57.83 -49.30
N GLY A 115 16.26 58.81 -48.46
CA GLY A 115 15.74 60.11 -48.88
C GLY A 115 16.75 61.23 -48.72
N SER A 116 17.64 61.43 -49.69
CA SER A 116 18.30 62.73 -49.83
C SER A 116 17.26 63.76 -50.24
N VAL A 117 16.95 64.73 -49.37
CA VAL A 117 16.66 66.15 -49.65
C VAL A 117 16.38 66.86 -48.32
N THR A 118 17.33 67.73 -47.93
CA THR A 118 17.30 68.87 -46.99
C THR A 118 16.46 68.83 -45.70
N PRO A 119 17.06 69.07 -44.50
CA PRO A 119 16.33 69.33 -43.27
C PRO A 119 15.87 70.79 -43.23
N LYS A 120 14.57 71.03 -43.08
CA LYS A 120 14.06 72.29 -42.56
C LYS A 120 13.58 72.03 -41.14
N ALA A 121 14.13 72.82 -40.23
CA ALA A 121 13.85 72.81 -38.80
C ALA A 121 12.36 72.66 -38.50
N ASP A 122 12.03 71.76 -37.58
CA ASP A 122 11.24 72.15 -36.41
C ASP A 122 11.52 71.18 -35.26
N ALA A 123 11.58 71.78 -34.09
CA ALA A 123 12.07 71.20 -32.86
C ALA A 123 11.17 70.06 -32.35
N PHE A 124 11.83 69.10 -31.71
CA PHE A 124 11.34 68.10 -30.76
C PHE A 124 9.96 68.39 -30.11
N SER A 125 9.06 67.41 -30.18
CA SER A 125 8.35 66.91 -28.98
C SER A 125 7.72 65.55 -29.28
N VAL A 126 8.46 64.47 -28.97
CA VAL A 126 7.91 63.10 -28.85
C VAL A 126 7.91 62.77 -27.36
N PHE A 127 7.05 63.46 -26.61
CA PHE A 127 6.52 63.06 -25.32
C PHE A 127 5.27 63.91 -25.08
N ASP A 128 4.15 63.49 -25.69
CA ASP A 128 2.84 63.90 -25.19
C ASP A 128 2.22 62.66 -24.53
N ILE A 129 2.66 62.42 -23.29
CA ILE A 129 1.97 61.55 -22.36
C ILE A 129 0.79 62.37 -21.88
N GLU A 130 -0.37 62.16 -22.48
CA GLU A 130 -1.62 62.70 -21.96
C GLU A 130 -1.98 61.92 -20.68
N PRO A 131 -2.02 62.56 -19.50
CA PRO A 131 -2.46 61.90 -18.29
C PRO A 131 -3.98 62.01 -18.25
N THR A 132 -4.69 60.96 -18.66
CA THR A 132 -6.14 60.90 -18.45
C THR A 132 -6.39 60.75 -16.95
N LYS A 133 -6.59 61.89 -16.30
CA LYS A 133 -6.97 62.00 -14.90
C LYS A 133 -8.37 61.43 -14.72
N PHE A 134 -8.45 60.47 -13.80
CA PHE A 134 -9.67 60.12 -13.09
C PHE A 134 -10.36 61.39 -12.57
N LEU A 135 -11.60 61.59 -12.99
CA LEU A 135 -12.56 62.41 -12.24
C LEU A 135 -13.76 61.55 -11.88
N SER A 136 -13.77 61.22 -10.59
CA SER A 136 -14.92 60.82 -9.80
C SER A 136 -15.96 61.94 -9.73
N ASN A 137 -17.20 61.52 -9.42
CA ASN A 137 -18.37 62.25 -8.92
C ASN A 137 -19.50 62.36 -9.96
N SER A 138 -20.78 62.14 -9.65
CA SER A 138 -21.43 61.72 -8.40
C SER A 138 -22.95 61.72 -8.68
N LYS A 139 -23.63 60.75 -8.07
CA LYS A 139 -24.99 60.83 -7.50
C LYS A 139 -26.26 60.75 -8.37
N ASP A 140 -27.05 59.75 -7.95
CA ASP A 140 -28.46 59.82 -7.54
C ASP A 140 -29.52 59.85 -8.65
N SER A 141 -30.63 59.10 -8.60
CA SER A 141 -31.17 58.18 -7.59
C SER A 141 -32.46 57.52 -8.12
N ASN A 142 -32.82 56.38 -7.51
CA ASN A 142 -34.18 55.91 -7.17
C ASN A 142 -35.11 55.37 -8.28
N THR A 143 -35.87 54.27 -8.08
CA THR A 143 -36.35 53.64 -6.83
C THR A 143 -36.96 52.24 -7.06
N LYS A 144 -37.02 51.49 -5.93
CA LYS A 144 -37.97 50.43 -5.48
C LYS A 144 -37.47 48.97 -5.57
N SER A 145 -37.66 48.09 -4.58
CA SER A 145 -37.74 48.10 -3.10
C SER A 145 -37.91 46.62 -2.66
N ASP A 146 -37.51 46.33 -1.41
CA ASP A 146 -37.96 45.25 -0.52
C ASP A 146 -37.41 43.82 -0.71
N ARG A 147 -37.02 43.05 0.32
CA ARG A 147 -36.79 43.29 1.76
C ARG A 147 -36.18 42.00 2.34
N SER A 148 -35.13 42.11 3.14
CA SER A 148 -34.54 41.03 3.95
C SER A 148 -35.48 40.47 5.01
N LEU A 149 -35.29 39.20 5.39
CA LEU A 149 -35.42 38.74 6.77
C LEU A 149 -34.35 37.67 7.10
N HIS A 150 -33.57 37.96 8.14
CA HIS A 150 -32.71 37.03 8.89
C HIS A 150 -33.57 36.01 9.69
N PRO A 151 -32.94 35.00 10.30
CA PRO A 151 -32.72 35.13 11.75
C PRO A 151 -31.40 34.57 12.31
N SER A 152 -30.82 35.35 13.24
CA SER A 152 -30.16 35.04 14.53
C SER A 152 -29.06 33.96 14.71
N SER A 153 -27.88 34.41 15.20
CA SER A 153 -26.93 33.70 16.08
C SER A 153 -27.46 33.66 17.55
N PRO A 154 -26.84 33.01 18.60
CA PRO A 154 -25.45 32.53 18.75
C PRO A 154 -25.21 31.22 19.59
N SER A 155 -24.06 30.55 19.41
CA SER A 155 -23.28 29.89 20.49
C SER A 155 -21.91 29.41 19.96
N GLY A 156 -20.88 29.50 20.80
CA GLY A 156 -19.48 29.56 20.39
C GLY A 156 -18.65 28.26 20.41
N LEU A 157 -17.41 28.44 19.92
CA LEU A 157 -16.15 27.78 20.28
C LEU A 157 -16.11 26.23 20.25
N GLU A 158 -15.47 25.64 19.24
CA GLU A 158 -14.04 25.25 19.29
C GLU A 158 -13.51 24.63 17.98
N SER A 159 -12.38 25.19 17.52
CA SER A 159 -11.25 24.59 16.77
C SER A 159 -11.50 23.66 15.56
N SER A 160 -11.44 24.28 14.38
CA SER A 160 -11.17 23.64 13.08
C SER A 160 -9.65 23.62 12.83
N LYS A 161 -9.05 22.43 12.64
CA LYS A 161 -7.68 22.28 12.13
C LYS A 161 -7.69 21.74 10.70
N ARG A 162 -6.93 22.45 9.87
CA ARG A 162 -6.85 22.44 8.41
C ARG A 162 -6.29 21.12 7.86
N VAL A 163 -6.76 20.75 6.68
CA VAL A 163 -6.23 19.68 5.84
C VAL A 163 -5.34 20.34 4.78
N ASP A 164 -4.02 20.13 4.88
CA ASP A 164 -3.07 20.61 3.87
C ASP A 164 -3.03 19.63 2.68
N LYS A 165 -3.34 20.16 1.49
CA LYS A 165 -3.20 19.50 0.20
C LYS A 165 -1.70 19.36 -0.15
N SER A 166 -1.22 18.14 -0.32
CA SER A 166 0.12 17.89 -0.90
C SER A 166 0.03 17.86 -2.42
N SER A 167 0.67 18.84 -3.06
CA SER A 167 0.98 18.89 -4.49
C SER A 167 2.27 18.10 -4.74
N SER A 168 2.28 17.22 -5.75
CA SER A 168 3.50 16.62 -6.29
C SER A 168 3.62 17.00 -7.77
N VAL A 169 4.48 17.99 -8.06
CA VAL A 169 5.04 18.24 -9.39
C VAL A 169 6.52 17.92 -9.27
N ILE A 170 6.99 16.87 -9.94
CA ILE A 170 8.41 16.55 -10.10
C ILE A 170 8.84 17.12 -11.43
N LEU A 171 9.59 18.22 -11.40
CA LEU A 171 10.60 18.57 -12.40
C LEU A 171 11.60 19.51 -11.71
N SER A 172 12.84 19.06 -11.49
CA SER A 172 14.01 19.94 -11.35
C SER A 172 15.28 19.11 -11.42
N ASP A 173 15.94 19.23 -12.56
CA ASP A 173 17.36 18.98 -12.76
C ASP A 173 18.10 20.11 -12.02
N SER A 174 18.76 19.80 -10.91
CA SER A 174 19.59 20.77 -10.18
C SER A 174 20.62 20.04 -9.31
N GLU A 175 21.88 20.26 -9.65
CA GLU A 175 23.06 19.98 -8.84
C GLU A 175 22.94 20.65 -7.46
N ASN A 176 22.31 19.97 -6.50
CA ASN A 176 22.51 20.19 -5.08
C ASN A 176 22.33 18.86 -4.34
N ASP A 177 23.40 18.42 -3.70
CA ASP A 177 23.52 17.20 -2.87
C ASP A 177 22.81 17.37 -1.52
N ASP A 178 21.59 17.89 -1.54
CA ASP A 178 20.69 17.96 -0.38
C ASP A 178 19.74 16.77 -0.43
N LYS A 179 20.18 15.68 0.22
CA LYS A 179 19.44 14.44 0.55
C LYS A 179 17.96 14.44 0.13
N ILE A 180 17.67 13.96 -1.08
CA ILE A 180 16.31 13.63 -1.51
C ILE A 180 15.73 12.60 -0.52
N GLN A 181 14.79 13.07 0.29
CA GLN A 181 14.10 12.29 1.31
C GLN A 181 12.74 11.86 0.77
N LEU A 182 12.37 10.60 0.99
CA LEU A 182 11.05 10.11 0.61
C LEU A 182 9.98 10.68 1.53
N SER A 183 8.72 10.66 1.09
CA SER A 183 7.62 10.94 2.00
C SER A 183 7.58 9.89 3.13
N VAL A 184 7.03 10.28 4.29
CA VAL A 184 6.82 9.37 5.44
C VAL A 184 5.98 8.16 5.03
N SER A 185 4.96 8.38 4.20
CA SER A 185 4.06 7.33 3.70
C SER A 185 4.79 6.33 2.80
N THR A 186 5.62 6.80 1.86
CA THR A 186 6.43 5.92 1.00
C THR A 186 7.47 5.17 1.81
N SER A 187 8.10 5.83 2.78
CA SER A 187 9.08 5.19 3.68
C SER A 187 8.45 4.05 4.48
N LYS A 188 7.27 4.28 5.04
CA LYS A 188 6.48 3.28 5.77
C LYS A 188 6.07 2.10 4.87
N LEU A 189 5.63 2.39 3.65
CA LEU A 189 5.25 1.36 2.68
C LEU A 189 6.42 0.43 2.36
N LEU A 190 7.60 0.99 2.09
CA LEU A 190 8.82 0.22 1.80
C LEU A 190 9.23 -0.69 2.97
N ARG A 191 9.16 -0.21 4.22
CA ARG A 191 9.43 -1.05 5.41
C ARG A 191 8.43 -2.20 5.52
N ILE A 192 7.15 -1.93 5.32
CA ILE A 192 6.10 -2.96 5.33
C ILE A 192 6.36 -4.00 4.24
N GLN A 193 6.70 -3.56 3.02
CA GLN A 193 6.98 -4.45 1.90
C GLN A 193 8.21 -5.32 2.17
N LEU A 194 9.26 -4.75 2.73
CA LEU A 194 10.46 -5.50 3.12
C LEU A 194 10.16 -6.59 4.14
N ASN A 195 9.37 -6.28 5.17
CA ASN A 195 8.99 -7.26 6.20
C ASN A 195 8.11 -8.38 5.62
N LYS A 196 7.13 -8.03 4.77
CA LYS A 196 6.29 -9.03 4.10
C LYS A 196 7.11 -9.98 3.22
N ILE A 197 8.08 -9.44 2.48
CA ILE A 197 8.94 -10.25 1.62
C ILE A 197 9.85 -11.16 2.45
N LEU A 198 10.39 -10.66 3.57
CA LEU A 198 11.13 -11.48 4.51
C LEU A 198 10.29 -12.65 5.06
N GLU A 199 9.04 -12.39 5.44
CA GLU A 199 8.09 -13.43 5.89
C GLU A 199 7.80 -14.45 4.78
N CYS A 200 7.53 -14.00 3.55
CA CYS A 200 7.34 -14.88 2.40
C CYS A 200 8.56 -15.77 2.15
N ARG A 201 9.78 -15.21 2.30
CA ARG A 201 11.03 -15.96 2.14
C ARG A 201 11.20 -17.02 3.22
N LEU A 202 10.91 -16.68 4.47
CA LEU A 202 10.94 -17.63 5.57
C LEU A 202 9.94 -18.77 5.32
N LEU A 203 8.73 -18.42 4.91
CA LEU A 203 7.67 -19.38 4.59
C LEU A 203 8.07 -20.32 3.45
N ALA A 204 8.58 -19.79 2.34
CA ALA A 204 9.02 -20.59 1.20
C ALA A 204 10.12 -21.59 1.61
N LYS A 205 11.09 -21.15 2.41
CA LYS A 205 12.15 -22.03 2.94
C LYS A 205 11.58 -23.12 3.86
N CYS A 206 10.67 -22.77 4.77
CA CYS A 206 10.01 -23.74 5.64
C CYS A 206 9.22 -24.79 4.85
N LEU A 207 8.46 -24.37 3.84
CA LEU A 207 7.72 -25.27 2.97
C LEU A 207 8.66 -26.22 2.22
N LYS A 208 9.76 -25.68 1.70
CA LYS A 208 10.79 -26.48 1.03
C LYS A 208 11.41 -27.53 1.94
N ASP A 209 11.81 -27.13 3.16
CA ASP A 209 12.42 -28.05 4.14
C ASP A 209 11.44 -29.14 4.61
N VAL A 210 10.17 -28.76 4.86
CA VAL A 210 9.10 -29.70 5.26
C VAL A 210 8.82 -30.70 4.14
N ALA A 211 8.70 -30.23 2.90
CA ALA A 211 8.45 -31.09 1.76
C ALA A 211 9.63 -32.01 1.47
N ALA A 212 10.88 -31.51 1.54
CA ALA A 212 12.07 -32.33 1.33
C ALA A 212 12.16 -33.48 2.34
N LYS A 213 11.87 -33.22 3.62
CA LYS A 213 11.80 -34.25 4.66
C LYS A 213 10.68 -35.24 4.41
N ALA A 214 9.48 -34.75 4.12
CA ALA A 214 8.31 -35.59 3.85
C ALA A 214 8.53 -36.51 2.63
N ILE A 215 9.10 -35.99 1.55
CA ILE A 215 9.45 -36.74 0.33
C ILE A 215 10.52 -37.80 0.63
N SER A 216 11.47 -37.50 1.52
CA SER A 216 12.51 -38.45 1.94
C SER A 216 12.00 -39.51 2.93
N GLY A 217 10.75 -39.40 3.40
CA GLY A 217 10.16 -40.30 4.39
C GLY A 217 10.45 -39.93 5.85
N ASP A 218 11.12 -38.80 6.09
CA ASP A 218 11.40 -38.29 7.43
C ASP A 218 10.20 -37.51 7.98
N ALA A 219 9.99 -37.55 9.30
CA ALA A 219 8.96 -36.76 9.96
C ALA A 219 9.30 -35.25 9.91
N PRO A 220 8.55 -34.42 9.17
CA PRO A 220 8.84 -32.99 9.08
C PRO A 220 8.39 -32.24 10.33
N SER A 221 9.16 -31.25 10.77
CA SER A 221 8.72 -30.32 11.82
C SER A 221 7.92 -29.18 11.21
N VAL A 222 6.64 -29.09 11.56
CA VAL A 222 5.73 -28.02 11.09
C VAL A 222 5.75 -26.78 11.99
N ASN A 223 6.45 -26.82 13.12
CA ASN A 223 6.48 -25.73 14.11
C ASN A 223 6.86 -24.39 13.46
N ARG A 224 7.88 -24.38 12.60
CA ARG A 224 8.34 -23.16 11.92
C ARG A 224 7.38 -22.68 10.83
N LEU A 225 6.63 -23.60 10.21
CA LEU A 225 5.53 -23.27 9.29
C LEU A 225 4.34 -22.63 10.03
N LEU A 226 4.09 -23.08 11.27
CA LEU A 226 3.07 -22.56 12.17
C LEU A 226 3.50 -21.30 12.93
N GLY A 227 4.70 -20.77 12.65
CA GLY A 227 5.22 -19.57 13.31
C GLY A 227 5.73 -19.79 14.74
N CYS A 228 5.84 -21.04 15.21
CA CYS A 228 6.41 -21.36 16.50
C CYS A 228 7.94 -21.18 16.45
N ARG A 229 8.44 -20.08 17.03
CA ARG A 229 9.88 -19.88 17.25
C ARG A 229 10.38 -20.92 18.25
N SER A 230 11.05 -21.95 17.75
CA SER A 230 11.75 -22.93 18.59
C SER A 230 13.21 -22.48 18.75
N ASP A 231 13.80 -22.66 19.93
CA ASP A 231 15.10 -22.11 20.35
C ASP A 231 16.34 -22.53 19.53
N SER A 232 16.19 -23.33 18.47
CA SER A 232 17.26 -23.55 17.47
C SER A 232 17.31 -22.38 16.49
N MET A 233 17.69 -21.21 17.00
CA MET A 233 17.93 -20.02 16.19
C MET A 233 19.27 -20.20 15.46
N SER A 234 19.23 -20.49 14.16
CA SER A 234 20.38 -20.15 13.31
C SER A 234 20.40 -18.63 13.19
N GLU A 235 21.46 -18.00 13.68
CA GLU A 235 21.68 -16.53 13.76
C GLU A 235 21.66 -15.79 12.40
N SER A 236 21.17 -16.42 11.34
CA SER A 236 21.19 -15.91 9.95
C SER A 236 19.83 -15.37 9.45
N GLU A 237 18.79 -15.35 10.30
CA GLU A 237 17.51 -14.72 9.96
C GLU A 237 17.56 -13.22 10.23
N SER A 238 17.46 -12.42 9.17
CA SER A 238 17.41 -10.95 9.28
C SER A 238 16.23 -10.55 10.17
N GLU A 239 16.46 -9.72 11.17
CA GLU A 239 15.39 -9.20 12.00
C GLU A 239 14.42 -8.33 11.18
N PRO A 240 13.11 -8.37 11.51
CA PRO A 240 12.13 -7.49 10.88
C PRO A 240 12.51 -6.03 11.13
N VAL A 241 12.46 -5.21 10.09
CA VAL A 241 12.77 -3.78 10.19
C VAL A 241 11.67 -3.10 10.99
N LEU A 242 12.04 -2.43 12.07
CA LEU A 242 11.12 -1.65 12.89
C LEU A 242 10.44 -0.59 12.04
N ASN A 243 9.12 -0.53 12.12
CA ASN A 243 8.33 0.47 11.41
C ASN A 243 8.35 1.78 12.20
N ASP A 244 9.51 2.44 12.26
CA ASP A 244 9.59 3.77 12.82
C ASP A 244 8.90 4.78 11.89
N GLY A 245 8.38 5.87 12.46
CA GLY A 245 7.79 6.97 11.67
C GLY A 245 8.85 7.81 10.94
N ASN A 246 10.09 7.35 10.89
CA ASN A 246 11.21 8.13 10.41
C ASN A 246 11.23 8.18 8.88
N VAL A 247 11.64 9.33 8.33
CA VAL A 247 11.74 9.52 6.90
C VAL A 247 12.99 8.80 6.37
N MET A 248 12.82 8.04 5.29
CA MET A 248 13.90 7.30 4.64
C MET A 248 14.55 8.14 3.54
N SER A 249 15.89 8.13 3.47
CA SER A 249 16.61 8.75 2.35
C SER A 249 16.47 7.93 1.06
N SER A 250 16.55 8.59 -0.10
CA SER A 250 16.45 7.91 -1.41
C SER A 250 17.45 6.75 -1.55
N ASN A 251 18.71 6.96 -1.16
CA ASN A 251 19.75 5.91 -1.20
C ASN A 251 19.45 4.71 -0.30
N CYS A 252 18.74 4.92 0.82
CA CYS A 252 18.30 3.84 1.68
C CYS A 252 17.13 3.08 1.04
N ALA A 253 16.18 3.82 0.46
CA ALA A 253 15.06 3.26 -0.28
C ALA A 253 15.51 2.35 -1.42
N GLU A 254 16.44 2.82 -2.25
CA GLU A 254 17.02 2.03 -3.35
C GLU A 254 17.70 0.75 -2.88
N ARG A 255 18.37 0.79 -1.72
CA ARG A 255 18.95 -0.43 -1.11
C ARG A 255 17.86 -1.40 -0.67
N HIS A 256 16.77 -0.91 -0.09
CA HIS A 256 15.64 -1.76 0.28
C HIS A 256 14.94 -2.34 -0.94
N ILE A 257 14.73 -1.56 -2.00
CA ILE A 257 14.13 -2.04 -3.27
C ILE A 257 15.00 -3.12 -3.91
N ARG A 258 16.33 -2.93 -3.96
CA ARG A 258 17.26 -3.96 -4.44
C ARG A 258 17.16 -5.23 -3.61
N LYS A 259 17.22 -5.13 -2.28
CA LYS A 259 17.08 -6.29 -1.39
C LYS A 259 15.74 -7.01 -1.58
N ILE A 260 14.65 -6.25 -1.70
CA ILE A 260 13.31 -6.77 -2.00
C ILE A 260 13.32 -7.58 -3.29
N THR A 261 13.96 -7.05 -4.34
CA THR A 261 14.07 -7.72 -5.64
C THR A 261 14.87 -9.03 -5.53
N ASP A 262 16.03 -8.98 -4.86
CA ASP A 262 16.89 -10.16 -4.66
C ASP A 262 16.20 -11.25 -3.81
N ASP A 263 15.42 -10.86 -2.80
CA ASP A 263 14.68 -11.79 -1.95
C ASP A 263 13.48 -12.40 -2.72
N LEU A 264 12.82 -11.64 -3.60
CA LEU A 264 11.77 -12.16 -4.49
C LEU A 264 12.31 -13.19 -5.48
N GLU A 265 13.46 -12.93 -6.11
CA GLU A 265 14.12 -13.89 -7.01
C GLU A 265 14.48 -15.19 -6.27
N ARG A 266 14.96 -15.07 -5.02
CA ARG A 266 15.22 -16.24 -4.17
C ARG A 266 13.96 -17.02 -3.82
N ILE A 267 12.87 -16.34 -3.46
CA ILE A 267 11.57 -16.96 -3.20
C ILE A 267 11.12 -17.75 -4.43
N GLU A 268 11.17 -17.13 -5.60
CA GLU A 268 10.78 -17.78 -6.86
C GLU A 268 11.61 -19.04 -7.11
N LYS A 269 12.94 -18.97 -6.94
CA LYS A 269 13.83 -20.12 -7.08
C LYS A 269 13.50 -21.24 -6.11
N ASP A 270 13.24 -20.93 -4.83
CA ASP A 270 12.90 -21.92 -3.81
C ASP A 270 11.55 -22.60 -4.10
N LEU A 271 10.54 -21.83 -4.53
CA LEU A 271 9.23 -22.37 -4.92
C LEU A 271 9.30 -23.21 -6.20
N ASN A 272 10.11 -22.80 -7.18
CA ASN A 272 10.34 -23.58 -8.39
C ASN A 272 11.03 -24.92 -8.08
N SER A 273 12.08 -24.88 -7.25
CA SER A 273 12.76 -26.10 -6.78
C SER A 273 11.82 -27.02 -6.02
N LEU A 274 10.96 -26.46 -5.16
CA LEU A 274 9.93 -27.24 -4.45
C LEU A 274 8.94 -27.91 -5.42
N ARG A 275 8.47 -27.18 -6.43
CA ARG A 275 7.59 -27.74 -7.47
C ARG A 275 8.25 -28.91 -8.20
N GLU A 276 9.52 -28.75 -8.59
CA GLU A 276 10.29 -29.80 -9.26
C GLU A 276 10.42 -31.05 -8.39
N CYS A 277 10.74 -30.91 -7.10
CA CYS A 277 10.79 -32.03 -6.17
C CYS A 277 9.46 -32.79 -6.09
N PHE A 278 8.33 -32.08 -6.07
CA PHE A 278 7.01 -32.74 -6.06
C PHE A 278 6.74 -33.49 -7.37
N VAL A 279 7.07 -32.89 -8.52
CA VAL A 279 6.91 -33.55 -9.83
C VAL A 279 7.72 -34.84 -9.87
N GLU A 280 9.00 -34.79 -9.49
CA GLU A 280 9.87 -35.97 -9.44
C GLU A 280 9.33 -37.05 -8.49
N TYR A 281 8.90 -36.65 -7.28
CA TYR A 281 8.33 -37.57 -6.30
C TYR A 281 7.08 -38.29 -6.83
N TYR A 282 6.12 -37.55 -7.40
CA TYR A 282 4.89 -38.16 -7.90
C TYR A 282 5.14 -39.02 -9.15
N GLN A 283 6.03 -38.60 -10.05
CA GLN A 283 6.42 -39.42 -11.20
C GLN A 283 7.05 -40.75 -10.75
N LYS A 284 7.96 -40.70 -9.76
CA LYS A 284 8.57 -41.90 -9.19
C LYS A 284 7.53 -42.78 -8.51
N LYS A 285 6.65 -42.20 -7.69
CA LYS A 285 5.60 -42.93 -6.98
C LYS A 285 4.65 -43.67 -7.94
N ILE A 286 4.21 -43.01 -9.01
CA ILE A 286 3.37 -43.64 -10.04
C ILE A 286 4.13 -44.78 -10.73
N ALA A 287 5.42 -44.58 -11.05
CA ALA A 287 6.23 -45.62 -11.68
C ALA A 287 6.47 -46.83 -10.76
N ASP A 288 6.60 -46.62 -9.46
CA ASP A 288 6.75 -47.68 -8.45
C ASP A 288 5.42 -48.44 -8.25
N GLU A 289 4.29 -47.75 -8.15
CA GLU A 289 2.95 -48.37 -8.09
C GLU A 289 2.64 -49.23 -9.32
N LEU A 290 2.97 -48.74 -10.53
CA LEU A 290 2.81 -49.52 -11.77
C LEU A 290 3.70 -50.78 -11.81
N LYS A 291 4.89 -50.74 -11.21
CA LYS A 291 5.77 -51.92 -11.12
C LYS A 291 5.25 -52.93 -10.11
N GLU A 292 4.70 -52.49 -8.98
CA GLU A 292 4.06 -53.37 -8.00
C GLU A 292 2.83 -54.08 -8.59
N ASP A 293 2.00 -53.36 -9.35
CA ASP A 293 0.82 -53.92 -10.02
C ASP A 293 1.18 -55.00 -11.06
N GLU A 294 2.23 -54.78 -11.88
CA GLU A 294 2.71 -55.80 -12.82
C GLU A 294 3.36 -57.00 -12.10
N SER A 295 4.03 -56.77 -10.97
CA SER A 295 4.61 -57.84 -10.16
C SER A 295 3.54 -58.73 -9.53
N CYS A 296 2.37 -58.17 -9.17
CA CYS A 296 1.22 -58.92 -8.66
C CYS A 296 0.47 -59.72 -9.74
N ARG A 297 0.70 -59.42 -11.02
CA ARG A 297 0.01 -60.05 -12.16
C ARG A 297 0.69 -61.31 -12.68
N ILE A 298 1.95 -61.55 -12.28
CA ILE A 298 2.81 -62.64 -12.78
C ILE A 298 2.79 -63.88 -11.84
N GLN A 299 1.95 -63.90 -10.80
CA GLN A 299 1.94 -64.99 -9.80
C GLN A 299 0.81 -66.01 -10.00
#